data_AF-A0A941BR87-F1
#
_entry.id   AF-A0A941BR87-F1
#
_cell.length_a   1.000
_cell.length_b   1.000
_cell.length_c   1.000
_cell.angle_alpha   90.00
_cell.angle_beta   90.00
_cell.angle_gamma   90.00
#
_symmetry.space_group_name_H-M   'P 1'
#
loop_
_entity.id
_entity.type
_entity.pdbx_description
1 polymer ?
#
loop_
_entity_poly.entity_id
_entity_poly.type
_entity_poly.pdbx_seq_one_letter_code
_entity_poly.pdbx_strand_id
1 'polypeptide(L)'
;MAPERDTGRERAPAGATASTRSRPRLDQPRPPRRRILPEWDPDAFGRLSERIARFIGTGRFLVGMTIVIITWVLWNIVAPPGVRFDEYPFIFLTLALSLQASYAAPLILLAQNRQDDRDRVNLEQDRKQNERSIADTEYLTREIAALRIGLGEVATRDWIRSELQDVVKELEERTNGHHGQSGQRVFPAERSPGRDVHDR
;
A
#
# COMPACT_ATOMS: atom_id res chain seq x y z
N MET A 1 -5.42 -31.87 98.07
CA MET A 1 -5.34 -33.26 97.58
C MET A 1 -6.05 -33.29 96.22
N ALA A 2 -5.26 -33.32 95.14
CA ALA A 2 -5.60 -33.51 93.70
C ALA A 2 -6.57 -32.52 93.00
N PRO A 3 -6.55 -32.40 91.65
CA PRO A 3 -5.45 -32.66 90.69
C PRO A 3 -5.26 -31.56 89.60
N GLU A 4 -4.15 -31.71 88.88
CA GLU A 4 -3.82 -31.12 87.57
C GLU A 4 -4.97 -31.10 86.55
N ARG A 5 -5.04 -30.03 85.76
CA ARG A 5 -5.55 -30.07 84.38
C ARG A 5 -4.71 -29.17 83.47
N ASP A 6 -3.75 -29.83 82.84
CA ASP A 6 -3.38 -29.79 81.41
C ASP A 6 -3.48 -28.44 80.67
N THR A 7 -2.30 -27.85 80.43
CA THR A 7 -2.10 -26.71 79.55
C THR A 7 -2.07 -27.16 78.09
N GLY A 8 -3.23 -27.06 77.41
CA GLY A 8 -3.35 -27.18 75.96
C GLY A 8 -2.60 -26.06 75.23
N ARG A 9 -1.35 -26.34 74.87
CA ARG A 9 -0.47 -25.45 74.11
C ARG A 9 -0.81 -25.54 72.62
N GLU A 10 -1.81 -24.77 72.18
CA GLU A 10 -2.14 -24.64 70.76
C GLU A 10 -1.12 -23.71 70.08
N ARG A 11 -0.40 -24.28 69.11
CA ARG A 11 0.71 -23.64 68.39
C ARG A 11 0.17 -22.64 67.38
N ALA A 12 0.48 -21.36 67.54
CA ALA A 12 0.32 -20.37 66.49
C ALA A 12 1.37 -20.58 65.39
N PRO A 13 1.01 -20.73 64.10
CA PRO A 13 1.98 -20.68 63.02
C PRO A 13 2.39 -19.22 62.78
N ALA A 14 3.52 -18.81 63.37
CA ALA A 14 4.23 -17.59 63.01
C ALA A 14 4.94 -17.81 61.65
N GLY A 15 4.16 -17.70 60.57
CA GLY A 15 4.63 -17.78 59.21
C GLY A 15 4.16 -16.57 58.41
N ALA A 16 5.13 -15.81 57.90
CA ALA A 16 5.00 -14.86 56.80
C ALA A 16 4.18 -13.57 57.05
N THR A 17 4.84 -12.57 57.64
CA THR A 17 4.64 -11.18 57.21
C THR A 17 5.27 -10.99 55.82
N ALA A 18 4.71 -11.65 54.80
CA ALA A 18 4.94 -11.24 53.43
C ALA A 18 3.96 -10.10 53.15
N SER A 19 4.42 -8.87 53.39
CA SER A 19 3.80 -7.66 52.83
C SER A 19 3.55 -7.94 51.34
N THR A 20 2.30 -8.19 51.00
CA THR A 20 1.89 -8.38 49.61
C THR A 20 1.92 -6.99 48.99
N ARG A 21 3.12 -6.57 48.58
CA ARG A 21 3.33 -5.37 47.78
C ARG A 21 2.59 -5.62 46.47
N SER A 22 1.35 -5.15 46.42
CA SER A 22 0.44 -5.31 45.28
C SER A 22 1.17 -4.81 44.03
N ARG A 23 1.64 -5.77 43.21
CA ARG A 23 2.30 -5.46 41.94
C ARG A 23 1.23 -4.89 41.01
N PRO A 24 1.40 -3.69 40.45
CA PRO A 24 0.41 -3.14 39.54
C PRO A 24 0.33 -4.06 38.33
N ARG A 25 -0.86 -4.65 38.12
CA ARG A 25 -1.14 -5.54 37.00
C ARG A 25 -0.88 -4.78 35.69
N LEU A 26 -0.02 -5.33 34.84
CA LEU A 26 0.35 -4.76 33.53
C LEU A 26 -0.80 -4.76 32.51
N ASP A 27 -1.94 -5.32 32.87
CA ASP A 27 -3.08 -5.58 31.97
C ASP A 27 -4.09 -4.43 31.90
N GLN A 28 -3.83 -3.32 32.59
CA GLN A 28 -4.65 -2.13 32.49
C GLN A 28 -3.99 -1.14 31.53
N PRO A 29 -4.64 -0.78 30.40
CA PRO A 29 -4.13 0.29 29.55
C PRO A 29 -4.03 1.56 30.40
N ARG A 30 -2.80 2.07 30.53
CA ARG A 30 -2.53 3.29 31.30
C ARG A 30 -3.45 4.40 30.76
N PRO A 31 -4.28 5.05 31.60
CA PRO A 31 -5.09 6.16 31.15
C PRO A 31 -4.16 7.23 30.55
N PRO A 32 -4.48 7.77 29.37
CA PRO A 32 -3.62 8.73 28.70
C PRO A 32 -3.43 9.92 29.65
N ARG A 33 -2.17 10.11 30.05
CA ARG A 33 -1.74 11.24 30.88
C ARG A 33 -2.19 12.50 30.16
N ARG A 34 -3.19 13.20 30.72
CA ARG A 34 -3.76 14.45 30.18
C ARG A 34 -2.60 15.38 29.83
N ARG A 35 -2.24 15.45 28.55
CA ARG A 35 -1.18 16.32 28.07
C ARG A 35 -1.75 17.74 28.12
N ILE A 36 -1.15 18.58 28.94
CA ILE A 36 -1.46 20.02 29.04
C ILE A 36 -0.70 20.77 27.91
N LEU A 37 -0.51 20.12 26.77
CA LEU A 37 0.07 20.78 25.60
C LEU A 37 -1.09 21.39 24.84
N PRO A 38 -1.02 22.67 24.45
CA PRO A 38 -1.98 23.25 23.52
C PRO A 38 -2.04 22.34 22.28
N GLU A 39 -3.22 21.80 22.01
CA GLU A 39 -3.47 21.04 20.79
C GLU A 39 -3.51 22.05 19.65
N TRP A 40 -2.33 22.35 19.09
CA TRP A 40 -2.23 23.13 17.87
C TRP A 40 -2.95 22.36 16.78
N ASP A 41 -4.15 22.80 16.43
CA ASP A 41 -4.99 22.22 15.37
C ASP A 41 -4.22 22.20 14.04
N PRO A 42 -3.68 21.04 13.62
CA PRO A 42 -2.88 20.92 12.41
C PRO A 42 -3.68 21.23 11.15
N ASP A 43 -5.01 21.07 11.23
CA ASP A 43 -5.92 21.24 10.10
C ASP A 43 -6.19 22.71 9.80
N ALA A 44 -6.31 23.55 10.84
CA ALA A 44 -6.44 25.00 10.68
C ALA A 44 -5.19 25.61 10.04
N PHE A 45 -4.01 25.24 10.54
CA PHE A 45 -2.74 25.67 9.99
C PHE A 45 -2.51 25.10 8.58
N GLY A 46 -3.03 23.90 8.31
CA GLY A 46 -2.95 23.26 7.02
C GLY A 46 -3.72 23.98 5.92
N ARG A 47 -4.97 24.36 6.20
CA ARG A 47 -5.79 25.15 5.28
C ARG A 47 -5.22 26.55 5.05
N LEU A 48 -4.70 27.19 6.10
CA LEU A 48 -4.05 28.50 6.01
C LEU A 48 -2.80 28.43 5.12
N SER A 49 -1.94 27.45 5.37
CA SER A 49 -0.71 27.23 4.58
C SER A 49 -1.01 26.98 3.11
N GLU A 50 -2.06 26.21 2.79
CA GLU A 50 -2.44 25.93 1.40
C GLU A 50 -3.01 27.16 0.68
N ARG A 51 -3.66 28.07 1.41
CA ARG A 51 -4.07 29.37 0.88
C ARG A 51 -2.87 30.28 0.65
N ILE A 52 -1.92 30.32 1.59
CA ILE A 52 -0.69 31.11 1.50
C ILE A 52 0.19 30.60 0.35
N ALA A 53 0.36 29.29 0.20
CA ALA A 53 1.16 28.69 -0.87
C ALA A 53 0.63 29.04 -2.27
N ARG A 54 -0.70 28.95 -2.47
CA ARG A 54 -1.34 29.38 -3.72
C ARG A 54 -1.20 30.89 -3.96
N PHE A 55 -1.19 31.68 -2.90
CA PHE A 55 -1.06 33.13 -2.98
C PHE A 55 0.37 33.58 -3.33
N ILE A 56 1.39 33.01 -2.69
CA ILE A 56 2.81 33.33 -2.91
C ILE A 56 3.31 32.74 -4.23
N GLY A 57 2.84 31.55 -4.62
CA GLY A 57 3.24 30.89 -5.88
C GLY A 57 2.69 31.56 -7.15
N THR A 58 1.75 32.50 -7.02
CA THR A 58 1.18 33.21 -8.16
C THR A 58 1.86 34.59 -8.30
N GLY A 59 2.33 34.94 -9.51
CA GLY A 59 2.98 36.24 -9.80
C GLY A 59 2.12 37.48 -9.48
N ARG A 60 0.83 37.29 -9.16
CA ARG A 60 -0.11 38.32 -8.70
C ARG A 60 0.29 38.97 -7.37
N PHE A 61 0.95 38.24 -6.47
CA PHE A 61 1.42 38.81 -5.19
C PHE A 61 2.47 39.90 -5.42
N LEU A 62 3.45 39.63 -6.28
CA LEU A 62 4.50 40.58 -6.63
C LEU A 62 3.89 41.85 -7.25
N VAL A 63 2.96 41.70 -8.18
CA VAL A 63 2.26 42.84 -8.81
C VAL A 63 1.51 43.68 -7.77
N GLY A 64 0.76 43.05 -6.87
CA GLY A 64 0.05 43.76 -5.79
C GLY A 64 1.01 44.50 -4.86
N MET A 65 2.11 43.87 -4.46
CA MET A 65 3.13 44.49 -3.60
C MET A 65 3.78 45.71 -4.29
N THR A 66 4.09 45.61 -5.58
CA THR A 66 4.64 46.72 -6.35
C THR A 66 3.66 47.89 -6.42
N ILE A 67 2.36 47.63 -6.62
CA ILE A 67 1.33 48.68 -6.64
C ILE A 67 1.26 49.40 -5.29
N VAL A 68 1.32 48.68 -4.17
CA VAL A 68 1.33 49.28 -2.83
C VAL A 68 2.54 50.18 -2.62
N ILE A 69 3.74 49.72 -2.99
CA ILE A 69 4.97 50.52 -2.90
C ILE A 69 4.87 51.77 -3.76
N ILE A 70 4.44 51.65 -5.02
CA ILE A 70 4.26 52.78 -5.93
C ILE A 70 3.25 53.78 -5.35
N THR A 71 2.12 53.29 -4.82
CA THR A 71 1.09 54.14 -4.22
C THR A 71 1.64 54.89 -3.01
N TRP A 72 2.43 54.24 -2.15
CA TRP A 72 3.07 54.87 -1.00
C TRP A 72 4.05 55.97 -1.40
N VAL A 73 4.90 55.68 -2.40
CA VAL A 73 5.87 56.64 -2.92
C VAL A 73 5.16 57.83 -3.58
N LEU A 74 4.16 57.58 -4.43
CA LEU A 74 3.36 58.62 -5.07
C LEU A 74 2.64 59.50 -4.03
N TRP A 75 2.05 58.90 -3.00
CA TRP A 75 1.41 59.63 -1.92
C TRP A 75 2.39 60.58 -1.23
N ASN A 76 3.59 60.11 -0.87
CA ASN A 76 4.58 60.94 -0.18
C ASN A 76 5.23 62.00 -1.07
N ILE A 77 5.29 61.82 -2.40
CA ILE A 77 5.79 62.82 -3.34
C ILE A 77 4.75 63.92 -3.60
N VAL A 78 3.49 63.52 -3.85
CA VAL A 78 2.41 64.45 -4.26
C VAL A 78 1.79 65.15 -3.05
N ALA A 79 1.90 64.57 -1.85
CA ALA A 79 1.41 65.15 -0.61
C ALA A 79 2.01 66.56 -0.35
N PRO A 80 1.17 67.55 0.01
CA PRO A 80 1.63 68.84 0.52
C PRO A 80 2.54 68.68 1.75
N PRO A 81 3.51 69.59 1.99
CA PRO A 81 4.50 69.47 3.06
C PRO A 81 3.92 69.23 4.46
N GLY A 82 2.68 69.68 4.73
CA GLY A 82 2.01 69.48 6.02
C GLY A 82 1.41 68.09 6.26
N VAL A 83 1.34 67.23 5.24
CA VAL A 83 0.77 65.86 5.33
C VAL A 83 1.71 64.78 4.80
N ARG A 84 2.98 65.13 4.53
CA ARG A 84 4.01 64.16 4.18
C ARG A 84 4.35 63.32 5.40
N PHE A 85 4.05 62.04 5.34
CA PHE A 85 4.35 61.09 6.41
C PHE A 85 5.79 60.59 6.34
N ASP A 86 6.36 60.46 5.13
CA ASP A 86 7.63 59.81 4.86
C ASP A 86 8.37 60.53 3.71
N GLU A 87 9.16 61.56 4.05
CA GLU A 87 9.94 62.33 3.07
C GLU A 87 11.23 61.58 2.66
N TYR A 88 11.81 61.90 1.50
CA TYR A 88 13.03 61.24 1.02
C TYR A 88 14.12 61.30 2.10
N PRO A 89 14.65 60.15 2.59
CA PRO A 89 14.84 58.86 1.92
C PRO A 89 13.82 57.72 2.23
N PHE A 90 12.58 58.02 2.61
CA PHE A 90 11.52 57.03 2.90
C PHE A 90 11.89 56.05 4.04
N ILE A 91 12.15 56.57 5.24
CA ILE A 91 12.59 55.79 6.39
C ILE A 91 11.51 54.80 6.85
N PHE A 92 10.22 55.17 6.80
CA PHE A 92 9.14 54.29 7.24
C PHE A 92 8.94 53.14 6.27
N LEU A 93 8.99 53.40 4.97
CA LEU A 93 8.95 52.34 3.96
C LEU A 93 10.11 51.35 4.14
N THR A 94 11.32 51.86 4.40
CA THR A 94 12.51 51.03 4.60
C THR A 94 12.40 50.18 5.87
N LEU A 95 11.94 50.78 6.98
CA LEU A 95 11.70 50.06 8.23
C LEU A 95 10.63 48.99 8.06
N ALA A 96 9.54 49.29 7.35
CA ALA A 96 8.48 48.32 7.07
C ALA A 96 8.99 47.14 6.22
N LEU A 97 9.76 47.40 5.16
CA LEU A 97 10.33 46.36 4.30
C LEU A 97 11.35 45.49 5.03
N SER A 98 12.19 46.08 5.88
CA SER A 98 13.16 45.32 6.70
C SER A 98 12.46 44.44 7.73
N LEU A 99 11.41 44.95 8.40
CA LEU A 99 10.58 44.16 9.30
C LEU A 99 9.86 43.03 8.55
N GLN A 100 9.31 43.32 7.36
CA GLN A 100 8.65 42.33 6.52
C GLN A 100 9.59 41.16 6.19
N ALA A 101 10.83 41.46 5.77
CA ALA A 101 11.82 40.42 5.50
C ALA A 101 12.17 39.60 6.74
N SER A 102 12.32 40.26 7.90
CA SER A 102 12.64 39.60 9.17
C SER A 102 11.55 38.64 9.64
N TYR A 103 10.27 39.01 9.48
CA TYR A 103 9.13 38.15 9.81
C TYR A 103 8.84 37.08 8.74
N ALA A 104 9.21 37.32 7.48
CA ALA A 104 9.03 36.34 6.42
C ALA A 104 9.90 35.09 6.65
N ALA A 105 11.14 35.24 7.11
CA ALA A 105 12.05 34.12 7.35
C ALA A 105 11.49 33.03 8.31
N PRO A 106 11.01 33.34 9.53
CA PRO A 106 10.44 32.33 10.43
C PRO A 106 9.13 31.75 9.91
N LEU A 107 8.29 32.52 9.21
CA LEU A 107 7.09 31.99 8.55
C LEU A 107 7.44 30.98 7.46
N ILE A 108 8.43 31.30 6.64
CA ILE A 108 8.91 30.43 5.56
C ILE A 108 9.47 29.14 6.17
N LEU A 109 10.25 29.23 7.25
CA LEU A 109 10.77 28.05 7.96
C LEU A 109 9.64 27.16 8.52
N LEU A 110 8.59 27.75 9.09
CA LEU A 110 7.42 26.99 9.55
C LEU A 110 6.65 26.34 8.40
N ALA A 111 6.54 27.02 7.26
CA ALA A 111 5.92 26.47 6.07
C ALA A 111 6.76 25.32 5.47
N GLN A 112 8.09 25.46 5.47
CA GLN A 112 9.05 24.47 4.98
C GLN A 112 9.05 23.21 5.84
N ASN A 113 9.18 23.31 7.17
CA ASN A 113 9.12 22.14 8.05
C ASN A 113 7.88 21.27 7.81
N ARG A 114 6.73 21.90 7.50
CA ARG A 114 5.49 21.19 7.23
C ARG A 114 5.42 20.60 5.81
N GLN A 115 6.10 21.21 4.84
CA GLN A 115 6.28 20.62 3.52
C GLN A 115 7.19 19.39 3.63
N ASP A 116 8.31 19.49 4.34
CA ASP A 116 9.26 18.39 4.56
C ASP A 116 8.60 17.20 5.28
N ASP A 117 7.74 17.45 6.27
CA ASP A 117 6.99 16.40 6.95
C ASP A 117 6.02 15.65 6.01
N ARG A 118 5.32 16.37 5.13
CA ARG A 118 4.43 15.75 4.13
C ARG A 118 5.22 14.98 3.09
N ASP A 119 6.32 15.56 2.60
CA ASP A 119 7.18 14.95 1.60
C ASP A 119 7.81 13.67 2.15
N ARG A 120 8.18 13.65 3.43
CA ARG A 120 8.63 12.44 4.11
C ARG A 120 7.57 11.35 4.13
N VAL A 121 6.32 11.67 4.49
CA VAL A 121 5.23 10.68 4.51
C VAL A 121 4.96 10.13 3.11
N ASN A 122 4.92 11.01 2.10
CA ASN A 122 4.74 10.61 0.71
C ASN A 122 5.88 9.67 0.25
N LEU A 123 7.14 10.00 0.56
CA LEU A 123 8.29 9.16 0.26
C LEU A 123 8.23 7.79 0.95
N GLU A 124 7.77 7.73 2.21
CA GLU A 124 7.60 6.46 2.92
C GLU A 124 6.47 5.61 2.30
N GLN A 125 5.39 6.24 1.84
CA GLN A 125 4.31 5.56 1.13
C GLN A 125 4.75 5.04 -0.24
N ASP A 126 5.47 5.84 -1.01
CA ASP A 126 6.00 5.46 -2.32
C ASP A 126 6.96 4.29 -2.22
N ARG A 127 7.83 4.29 -1.19
CA ARG A 127 8.71 3.13 -0.91
C ARG A 127 7.92 1.86 -0.66
N LYS A 128 6.88 1.91 0.19
CA LYS A 128 6.02 0.74 0.47
C LYS A 128 5.26 0.28 -0.77
N GLN A 129 4.78 1.20 -1.60
CA GLN A 129 4.12 0.86 -2.86
C GLN A 129 5.09 0.20 -3.83
N ASN A 130 6.32 0.71 -3.94
CA ASN A 130 7.35 0.14 -4.80
C ASN A 130 7.75 -1.28 -4.36
N GLU A 131 7.93 -1.50 -3.05
CA GLU A 131 8.19 -2.84 -2.49
C GLU A 131 7.06 -3.83 -2.84
N ARG A 132 5.80 -3.40 -2.72
CA ARG A 132 4.64 -4.22 -3.12
C ARG A 132 4.63 -4.49 -4.63
N SER A 133 4.88 -3.47 -5.45
CA SER A 133 4.92 -3.62 -6.90
C SER A 133 6.01 -4.59 -7.36
N ILE A 134 7.18 -4.58 -6.69
CA ILE A 134 8.25 -5.54 -6.95
C ILE A 134 7.79 -6.95 -6.58
N ALA A 135 7.20 -7.14 -5.39
CA ALA A 135 6.68 -8.43 -4.95
C ALA A 135 5.58 -8.97 -5.89
N ASP A 136 4.66 -8.11 -6.33
CA ASP A 136 3.60 -8.47 -7.28
C ASP A 136 4.21 -8.87 -8.64
N THR A 137 5.24 -8.16 -9.10
CA THR A 137 5.95 -8.49 -10.34
C THR A 137 6.67 -9.83 -10.24
N GLU A 138 7.35 -10.10 -9.11
CA GLU A 138 8.00 -11.38 -8.84
C GLU A 138 6.99 -12.52 -8.77
N TYR A 139 5.84 -12.29 -8.12
CA TYR A 139 4.75 -13.26 -8.05
C TYR A 139 4.20 -13.57 -9.44
N LEU A 140 3.85 -12.55 -10.22
CA LEU A 140 3.37 -12.73 -11.61
C LEU A 140 4.40 -13.44 -12.48
N THR A 141 5.70 -13.11 -12.33
CA THR A 141 6.77 -13.77 -13.09
C THR A 141 6.87 -15.25 -12.73
N ARG A 142 6.75 -15.60 -11.44
CA ARG A 142 6.73 -16.99 -10.99
C ARG A 142 5.49 -17.74 -11.50
N GLU A 143 4.33 -17.08 -11.47
CA GLU A 143 3.08 -17.66 -11.96
C GLU A 143 3.14 -17.89 -13.47
N ILE A 144 3.67 -16.94 -14.24
CA ILE A 144 3.89 -17.10 -15.69
C ILE A 144 4.88 -18.24 -15.97
N ALA A 145 5.94 -18.36 -15.18
CA ALA A 145 6.89 -19.47 -15.33
C ALA A 145 6.22 -20.83 -15.04
N ALA A 146 5.40 -20.93 -14.00
CA ALA A 146 4.62 -22.12 -13.68
C ALA A 146 3.60 -22.44 -14.79
N LEU A 147 2.88 -21.44 -15.29
CA LEU A 147 1.91 -21.56 -16.37
C LEU A 147 2.59 -21.97 -17.68
N ARG A 148 3.79 -21.47 -17.96
CA ARG A 148 4.63 -21.90 -19.10
C ARG A 148 5.05 -23.37 -18.99
N ILE A 149 5.39 -23.85 -17.79
CA ILE A 149 5.74 -25.26 -17.57
C ILE A 149 4.50 -26.14 -17.76
N GLY A 150 3.37 -25.79 -17.13
CA GLY A 150 2.12 -26.54 -17.29
C GLY A 150 1.60 -26.56 -18.74
N LEU A 151 1.66 -25.43 -19.45
CA LEU A 151 1.35 -25.39 -20.89
C LEU A 151 2.40 -26.13 -21.72
N GLY A 152 3.68 -26.09 -21.35
CA GLY A 152 4.74 -26.83 -22.03
C GLY A 152 4.54 -28.36 -21.96
N GLU A 153 4.03 -28.86 -20.84
CA GLU A 153 3.68 -30.28 -20.67
C GLU A 153 2.41 -30.66 -21.47
N VAL A 154 1.36 -29.82 -21.42
CA VAL A 154 0.06 -30.12 -22.06
C VAL A 154 0.05 -29.82 -23.57
N ALA A 155 0.87 -28.88 -24.05
CA ALA A 155 0.99 -28.52 -25.46
C ALA A 155 2.29 -29.06 -26.08
N THR A 156 2.75 -30.24 -25.66
CA THR A 156 3.85 -30.88 -26.35
C THR A 156 3.39 -31.20 -27.77
N ARG A 157 4.17 -30.81 -28.78
CA ARG A 157 3.91 -31.02 -30.23
C ARG A 157 3.37 -32.42 -30.55
N ASP A 158 3.80 -33.44 -29.80
CA ASP A 158 3.38 -34.82 -29.99
C ASP A 158 1.93 -35.08 -29.55
N TRP A 159 1.43 -34.41 -28.51
CA TRP A 159 0.01 -34.48 -28.11
C TRP A 159 -0.89 -33.77 -29.12
N ILE A 160 -0.52 -32.54 -29.53
CA ILE A 160 -1.26 -31.82 -30.57
C ILE A 160 -1.24 -32.61 -31.89
N ARG A 161 -0.12 -33.25 -32.21
CA ARG A 161 0.01 -34.11 -33.39
C ARG A 161 -0.85 -35.37 -33.27
N SER A 162 -0.87 -36.03 -32.11
CA SER A 162 -1.71 -37.22 -31.93
C SER A 162 -3.18 -36.87 -32.00
N GLU A 163 -3.61 -35.76 -31.39
CA GLU A 163 -5.00 -35.31 -31.42
C GLU A 163 -5.43 -34.92 -32.84
N LEU A 164 -4.59 -34.19 -33.58
CA LEU A 164 -4.83 -33.88 -34.99
C LEU A 164 -4.87 -35.15 -35.85
N GLN A 165 -4.01 -36.13 -35.58
CA GLN A 165 -4.02 -37.40 -36.32
C GLN A 165 -5.26 -38.24 -36.01
N ASP A 166 -5.70 -38.30 -34.75
CA ASP A 166 -6.92 -39.01 -34.36
C ASP A 166 -8.15 -38.37 -35.02
N VAL A 167 -8.27 -37.03 -34.99
CA VAL A 167 -9.36 -36.32 -35.65
C VAL A 167 -9.34 -36.52 -37.18
N VAL A 168 -8.15 -36.49 -37.81
CA VAL A 168 -8.00 -36.77 -39.25
C VAL A 168 -8.39 -38.21 -39.58
N LYS A 169 -7.96 -39.17 -38.77
CA LYS A 169 -8.28 -40.59 -38.94
C LYS A 169 -9.78 -40.85 -38.79
N GLU A 170 -10.43 -40.20 -37.82
CA GLU A 170 -11.89 -40.29 -37.65
C GLU A 170 -12.64 -39.77 -38.90
N LEU A 171 -12.17 -38.67 -39.50
CA LEU A 171 -12.75 -38.13 -40.74
C LEU A 171 -12.52 -39.07 -41.94
N GLU A 172 -11.35 -39.70 -42.03
CA GLU A 172 -11.03 -40.66 -43.09
C GLU A 172 -11.85 -41.95 -42.95
N GLU A 173 -12.03 -42.47 -41.74
CA GLU A 173 -12.89 -43.63 -41.47
C GLU A 173 -14.36 -43.33 -41.77
N ARG A 174 -14.86 -42.13 -41.49
CA ARG A 174 -16.20 -41.70 -41.90
C ARG A 174 -16.34 -41.65 -43.43
N THR A 175 -15.29 -41.24 -44.13
CA THR A 175 -15.26 -41.16 -45.60
C THR A 175 -15.16 -42.56 -46.24
N ASN A 176 -14.29 -43.43 -45.72
CA ASN A 176 -14.05 -44.79 -46.21
C ASN A 176 -15.14 -45.80 -45.78
N GLY A 177 -15.77 -45.60 -44.63
CA GLY A 177 -16.95 -46.35 -44.20
C GLY A 177 -18.13 -46.18 -45.16
N HIS A 178 -18.13 -45.10 -45.95
CA HIS A 178 -19.06 -44.89 -47.06
C HIS A 178 -18.66 -45.61 -48.37
N HIS A 179 -17.50 -46.27 -48.44
CA HIS A 179 -17.01 -47.02 -49.62
C HIS A 179 -16.88 -48.54 -49.42
N GLY A 180 -16.84 -49.04 -48.17
CA GLY A 180 -16.58 -50.45 -47.85
C GLY A 180 -17.76 -51.44 -47.97
N GLN A 181 -19.01 -50.99 -48.12
CA GLN A 181 -20.16 -51.88 -48.34
C GLN A 181 -20.41 -52.16 -49.84
N SER A 182 -19.39 -52.60 -50.58
CA SER A 182 -19.54 -52.87 -52.03
C SER A 182 -19.12 -54.27 -52.51
N GLY A 183 -18.42 -55.10 -51.72
CA GLY A 183 -18.18 -56.47 -52.19
C GLY A 183 -17.24 -57.31 -51.36
N GLN A 184 -17.75 -58.42 -50.82
CA GLN A 184 -17.26 -59.79 -51.09
C GLN A 184 -18.19 -60.79 -50.35
N ARG A 185 -18.91 -61.66 -51.07
CA ARG A 185 -19.57 -62.86 -50.50
C ARG A 185 -18.66 -64.07 -50.72
N VAL A 186 -18.42 -64.87 -49.69
CA VAL A 186 -17.54 -66.06 -49.70
C VAL A 186 -18.40 -67.34 -49.75
N PHE A 187 -18.06 -68.31 -50.61
CA PHE A 187 -18.68 -69.65 -50.69
C PHE A 187 -17.76 -70.73 -50.07
N PRO A 188 -18.27 -71.75 -49.33
CA PRO A 188 -17.46 -72.83 -48.74
C PRO A 188 -17.51 -74.16 -49.53
N ALA A 189 -16.43 -74.96 -49.46
CA ALA A 189 -16.27 -76.26 -50.13
C ALA A 189 -16.65 -77.47 -49.27
N GLU A 190 -17.29 -78.48 -49.89
CA GLU A 190 -17.79 -79.74 -49.31
C GLU A 190 -16.69 -80.79 -48.98
N ARG A 191 -16.97 -81.63 -47.97
CA ARG A 191 -16.23 -82.86 -47.63
C ARG A 191 -16.83 -84.07 -48.36
N SER A 192 -16.00 -85.08 -48.69
CA SER A 192 -16.43 -86.38 -49.22
C SER A 192 -16.08 -87.53 -48.25
N PRO A 193 -16.96 -88.53 -48.02
CA PRO A 193 -16.76 -89.60 -47.03
C PRO A 193 -16.22 -90.93 -47.64
N GLY A 194 -15.78 -91.83 -46.75
CA GLY A 194 -14.87 -92.96 -47.00
C GLY A 194 -15.43 -94.22 -47.68
N ARG A 195 -14.57 -95.24 -47.77
CA ARG A 195 -14.92 -96.65 -48.00
C ARG A 195 -13.79 -97.60 -47.61
N ASP A 196 -14.10 -98.54 -46.73
CA ASP A 196 -13.35 -99.74 -46.36
C ASP A 196 -13.34 -100.76 -47.50
N VAL A 197 -12.23 -101.47 -47.76
CA VAL A 197 -12.26 -102.80 -48.41
C VAL A 197 -11.08 -103.67 -47.95
N HIS A 198 -11.46 -104.85 -47.47
CA HIS A 198 -10.73 -106.09 -47.17
C HIS A 198 -9.98 -106.68 -48.40
N ASP A 199 -8.77 -107.24 -48.28
CA ASP A 199 -8.45 -108.67 -48.55
C ASP A 199 -6.96 -108.99 -48.78
N ARG A 200 -6.58 -110.15 -48.22
CA ARG A 200 -5.41 -111.04 -48.41
C ARG A 200 -4.03 -110.63 -47.90
#